data_AF-A0A662F4N1-F1
#
_entry.id   AF-A0A662F4N1-F1
#
_cell.length_a   1.000
_cell.length_b   1.000
_cell.length_c   1.000
_cell.angle_alpha   90.00
_cell.angle_beta   90.00
_cell.angle_gamma   90.00
#
_symmetry.space_group_name_H-M   'P 1'
#
loop_
_entity.id
_entity.type
_entity.pdbx_description
1 polymer ?
#
loop_
_entity_poly.entity_id
_entity_poly.type
_entity_poly.pdbx_seq_one_letter_code
_entity_poly.pdbx_strand_id
1 'polypeptide(L)'
;MTRIDAPGATGGVDTDLVSKAKTAIEALNELDYVFIHVKGTDNKGHDQDAAGKMRFIERIDAELIGTLMEKLDWSETHLAFTGDHTTPIDYGDHTAEPVPILYVGPNVRTDAATEFGERAAGRGGLGRWSGRALPILFNYNNWAPKFGS
;
A
#
# COMPACT_ATOMS: atom_id res chain seq x y z
N MET A 1 -10.55 5.77 13.59
CA MET A 1 -10.56 4.56 12.75
C MET A 1 -11.23 3.44 13.53
N THR A 2 -12.08 2.65 12.88
CA THR A 2 -12.68 1.45 13.44
C THR A 2 -11.87 0.25 12.97
N ARG A 3 -11.50 -0.66 13.88
CA ARG A 3 -10.81 -1.90 13.52
C ARG A 3 -11.82 -2.87 12.90
N ILE A 4 -11.46 -3.47 11.77
CA ILE A 4 -12.22 -4.52 11.11
C ILE A 4 -11.35 -5.77 11.09
N ASP A 5 -11.89 -6.89 11.61
CA ASP A 5 -11.16 -8.15 11.68
C ASP A 5 -11.43 -8.99 10.44
N ALA A 6 -10.38 -9.24 9.66
CA ALA A 6 -10.43 -10.18 8.54
C ALA A 6 -10.16 -11.61 9.05
N PRO A 7 -11.00 -12.61 8.72
CA PRO A 7 -10.76 -14.01 9.08
C PRO A 7 -9.36 -14.48 8.64
N GLY A 8 -8.62 -15.19 9.50
CA GLY A 8 -7.28 -15.68 9.15
C GLY A 8 -6.18 -14.60 9.08
N ALA A 9 -6.46 -13.34 9.45
CA ALA A 9 -5.44 -12.31 9.56
C ALA A 9 -4.61 -12.50 10.86
N THR A 10 -3.45 -13.12 10.75
CA THR A 10 -2.57 -13.40 11.91
C THR A 10 -1.58 -12.28 12.22
N GLY A 11 -1.30 -11.41 11.24
CA GLY A 11 -0.19 -10.44 11.32
C GLY A 11 1.20 -11.07 11.12
N GLY A 12 1.27 -12.38 10.93
CA GLY A 12 2.48 -13.11 10.55
C GLY A 12 2.62 -13.30 9.05
N VAL A 13 3.61 -14.10 8.66
CA VAL A 13 3.80 -14.52 7.27
C VAL A 13 2.74 -15.54 6.81
N ASP A 14 2.03 -16.16 7.75
CA ASP A 14 0.90 -17.07 7.51
C ASP A 14 -0.44 -16.35 7.39
N THR A 15 -0.46 -15.01 7.43
CA THR A 15 -1.69 -14.21 7.31
C THR A 15 -2.41 -14.50 6.00
N ASP A 16 -3.75 -14.55 6.06
CA ASP A 16 -4.60 -14.65 4.87
C ASP A 16 -4.77 -13.26 4.23
N LEU A 17 -4.07 -13.04 3.11
CA LEU A 17 -4.09 -11.78 2.37
C LEU A 17 -5.36 -11.62 1.52
N VAL A 18 -5.90 -12.72 0.99
CA VAL A 18 -7.15 -12.71 0.21
C VAL A 18 -8.32 -12.33 1.10
N SER A 19 -8.37 -12.86 2.32
CA SER A 19 -9.38 -12.50 3.32
C SER A 19 -9.32 -11.02 3.67
N LYS A 20 -8.12 -10.46 3.91
CA LYS A 20 -7.95 -9.01 4.10
C LYS A 20 -8.47 -8.19 2.93
N ALA A 21 -8.19 -8.61 1.69
CA ALA A 21 -8.68 -7.94 0.49
C ALA A 21 -10.22 -7.94 0.42
N LYS A 22 -10.84 -9.12 0.61
CA LYS A 22 -12.30 -9.28 0.57
C LYS A 22 -12.98 -8.47 1.66
N THR A 23 -12.48 -8.53 2.90
CA THR A 23 -13.01 -7.73 4.01
C THR A 23 -12.89 -6.24 3.74
N ALA A 24 -11.81 -5.78 3.12
CA ALA A 24 -11.66 -4.37 2.74
C ALA A 24 -12.68 -3.95 1.66
N ILE A 25 -12.89 -4.78 0.64
CA ILE A 25 -13.89 -4.54 -0.41
C ILE A 25 -15.30 -4.49 0.19
N GLU A 26 -15.63 -5.44 1.06
CA GLU A 26 -16.92 -5.49 1.75
C GLU A 26 -17.14 -4.22 2.59
N ALA A 27 -16.12 -3.79 3.33
CA ALA A 27 -16.16 -2.59 4.14
C ALA A 27 -16.33 -1.30 3.30
N LEU A 28 -15.76 -1.24 2.10
CA LEU A 28 -15.91 -0.08 1.19
C LEU A 28 -17.35 0.10 0.68
N ASN A 29 -18.24 -0.89 0.83
CA ASN A 29 -19.67 -0.69 0.53
C ASN A 29 -20.38 0.20 1.56
N GLU A 30 -19.83 0.32 2.77
CA GLU A 30 -20.42 1.08 3.88
C GLU A 30 -19.55 2.23 4.37
N LEU A 31 -18.26 2.22 4.01
CA LEU A 31 -17.25 3.17 4.46
C LEU A 31 -16.60 3.85 3.27
N ASP A 32 -16.32 5.15 3.40
CA ASP A 32 -15.64 5.89 2.34
C ASP A 32 -14.15 5.54 2.25
N TYR A 33 -13.54 5.10 3.36
CA TYR A 33 -12.09 4.89 3.47
C TYR A 33 -11.74 3.63 4.27
N VAL A 34 -10.86 2.80 3.70
CA VAL A 34 -10.31 1.60 4.34
C VAL A 34 -8.78 1.64 4.29
N PHE A 35 -8.16 1.28 5.40
CA PHE A 35 -6.70 1.12 5.51
C PHE A 35 -6.36 -0.35 5.74
N ILE A 36 -5.52 -0.92 4.87
CA ILE A 36 -5.06 -2.31 4.97
C ILE A 36 -3.60 -2.30 5.39
N HIS A 37 -3.28 -3.00 6.49
CA HIS A 37 -1.91 -3.16 6.97
C HIS A 37 -1.43 -4.60 6.78
N VAL A 38 -0.18 -4.75 6.32
CA VAL A 38 0.48 -6.04 6.11
C VAL A 38 1.86 -6.00 6.77
N LYS A 39 2.13 -6.96 7.67
CA LYS A 39 3.34 -6.97 8.51
C LYS A 39 4.43 -7.94 8.05
N GLY A 40 4.07 -8.99 7.31
CA GLY A 40 4.97 -10.12 7.04
C GLY A 40 6.28 -9.76 6.31
N THR A 41 6.27 -8.70 5.49
CA THR A 41 7.48 -8.18 4.81
C THR A 41 8.51 -7.64 5.78
N ASP A 42 8.07 -6.96 6.85
CA ASP A 42 8.96 -6.39 7.85
C ASP A 42 9.60 -7.50 8.70
N ASN A 43 8.82 -8.51 9.11
CA ASN A 43 9.36 -9.66 9.84
C ASN A 43 10.51 -10.33 9.06
N LYS A 44 10.35 -10.47 7.74
CA LYS A 44 11.41 -11.00 6.87
C LYS A 44 12.59 -10.06 6.65
N GLY A 45 12.37 -8.76 6.81
CA GLY A 45 13.44 -7.76 6.94
C GLY A 45 14.30 -8.01 8.17
N HIS A 46 13.67 -8.10 9.34
CA HIS A 46 14.35 -8.38 10.62
C HIS A 46 15.09 -9.73 10.64
N ASP A 47 14.51 -10.76 10.03
CA ASP A 47 15.13 -12.09 9.90
C ASP A 47 16.32 -12.13 8.92
N GLN A 48 16.61 -11.03 8.21
CA GLN A 48 17.57 -10.97 7.11
C GLN A 48 17.30 -12.02 6.01
N ASP A 49 16.04 -12.41 5.82
CA ASP A 49 15.60 -13.45 4.89
C ASP A 49 15.13 -12.81 3.57
N ALA A 50 16.09 -12.50 2.68
CA ALA A 50 15.81 -11.90 1.38
C ALA A 50 14.79 -12.70 0.56
N ALA A 51 14.95 -14.03 0.51
CA ALA A 51 14.09 -14.89 -0.26
C ALA A 51 12.67 -14.93 0.31
N GLY A 52 12.53 -14.96 1.64
CA GLY A 52 11.25 -14.86 2.33
C GLY A 52 10.57 -13.52 2.11
N LYS A 53 11.32 -12.41 2.17
CA LYS A 53 10.79 -11.07 1.91
C LYS A 53 10.26 -10.94 0.47
N MET A 54 11.02 -11.40 -0.51
CA MET A 54 10.59 -11.43 -1.92
C MET A 54 9.32 -12.26 -2.12
N ARG A 55 9.31 -13.52 -1.64
CA ARG A 55 8.12 -14.39 -1.73
C ARG A 55 6.88 -13.76 -1.09
N PHE A 56 7.05 -13.06 0.03
CA PHE A 56 5.93 -12.44 0.70
C PHE A 56 5.44 -11.17 -0.03
N ILE A 57 6.32 -10.43 -0.70
CA ILE A 57 5.93 -9.34 -1.61
C ILE A 57 5.14 -9.91 -2.81
N GLU A 58 5.59 -11.01 -3.41
CA GLU A 58 4.87 -11.69 -4.51
C GLU A 58 3.48 -12.16 -4.06
N ARG A 59 3.35 -12.64 -2.82
CA ARG A 59 2.04 -12.95 -2.24
C ARG A 59 1.16 -11.72 -2.06
N ILE A 60 1.72 -10.58 -1.62
CA ILE A 60 0.96 -9.32 -1.56
C ILE A 60 0.44 -8.95 -2.95
N ASP A 61 1.30 -9.03 -3.96
CA ASP A 61 0.93 -8.72 -5.35
C ASP A 61 -0.19 -9.64 -5.85
N ALA A 62 -0.03 -10.96 -5.73
CA ALA A 62 -1.01 -11.92 -6.25
C ALA A 62 -2.30 -12.00 -5.42
N GLU A 63 -2.19 -12.07 -4.09
CA GLU A 63 -3.32 -12.37 -3.19
C GLU A 63 -4.08 -11.11 -2.76
N LEU A 64 -3.36 -10.04 -2.38
CA LEU A 64 -3.98 -8.80 -1.92
C LEU A 64 -4.27 -7.87 -3.09
N ILE A 65 -3.24 -7.40 -3.78
CA ILE A 65 -3.37 -6.43 -4.87
C ILE A 65 -4.17 -7.03 -6.02
N GLY A 66 -3.88 -8.26 -6.43
CA GLY A 66 -4.62 -8.97 -7.48
C GLY A 66 -6.13 -9.06 -7.18
N THR A 67 -6.50 -9.41 -5.95
CA THR A 67 -7.91 -9.46 -5.54
C THR A 67 -8.58 -8.07 -5.56
N LEU A 68 -7.87 -7.03 -5.12
CA LEU A 68 -8.38 -5.65 -5.19
C LEU A 68 -8.55 -5.21 -6.65
N MET A 69 -7.57 -5.51 -7.51
CA MET A 69 -7.59 -5.18 -8.94
C MET A 69 -8.77 -5.82 -9.66
N GLU A 70 -9.09 -7.07 -9.34
CA GLU A 70 -10.19 -7.81 -9.97
C GLU A 70 -11.57 -7.29 -9.55
N LYS A 71 -11.72 -6.83 -8.30
CA LYS A 71 -13.04 -6.67 -7.67
C LYS A 71 -13.47 -5.23 -7.39
N LEU A 72 -12.55 -4.29 -7.33
CA LEU A 72 -12.90 -2.89 -7.12
C LEU A 72 -13.35 -2.24 -8.42
N ASP A 73 -14.30 -1.31 -8.31
CA ASP A 73 -14.59 -0.38 -9.39
C ASP A 73 -13.54 0.75 -9.40
N TRP A 74 -12.55 0.62 -10.27
CA TRP A 74 -11.48 1.61 -10.43
C TRP A 74 -11.92 2.92 -11.08
N SER A 75 -13.16 3.01 -11.57
CA SER A 75 -13.71 4.29 -12.04
C SER A 75 -14.12 5.21 -10.89
N GLU A 76 -14.27 4.67 -9.68
CA GLU A 76 -14.67 5.40 -8.47
C GLU A 76 -13.70 5.21 -7.29
N THR A 77 -12.76 4.26 -7.39
CA THR A 77 -11.84 3.93 -6.29
C THR A 77 -10.44 4.50 -6.49
N HIS A 78 -9.85 5.01 -5.41
CA HIS A 78 -8.44 5.39 -5.33
C HIS A 78 -7.68 4.50 -4.35
N LEU A 79 -6.45 4.16 -4.71
CA LEU A 79 -5.52 3.42 -3.86
C LEU A 79 -4.21 4.20 -3.74
N ALA A 80 -3.70 4.28 -2.51
CA ALA A 80 -2.32 4.60 -2.22
C ALA A 80 -1.64 3.36 -1.65
N PHE A 81 -0.50 2.96 -2.21
CA PHE A 81 0.27 1.80 -1.75
C PHE A 81 1.72 2.19 -1.49
N THR A 82 2.21 1.88 -0.29
CA THR A 82 3.55 2.23 0.21
C THR A 82 3.94 1.36 1.39
N GLY A 83 5.22 1.35 1.75
CA GLY A 83 5.67 1.01 3.10
C GLY A 83 5.55 2.20 4.05
N ASP A 84 5.54 1.94 5.35
CA ASP A 84 5.65 2.96 6.40
C ASP A 84 7.12 3.30 6.72
N HIS A 85 8.03 2.35 6.56
CA HIS A 85 9.48 2.55 6.65
C HIS A 85 10.28 1.52 5.84
N THR A 86 11.59 1.71 5.78
CA THR A 86 12.53 0.75 5.19
C THR A 86 13.06 -0.20 6.27
N THR A 87 13.16 -1.49 5.93
CA THR A 87 13.81 -2.53 6.75
C THR A 87 14.72 -3.34 5.82
N PRO A 88 15.97 -2.90 5.57
CA PRO A 88 16.84 -3.51 4.59
C PRO A 88 17.41 -4.82 5.12
N ILE A 89 17.51 -5.83 4.23
CA ILE A 89 17.97 -7.18 4.59
C ILE A 89 19.34 -7.16 5.26
N ASP A 90 20.28 -6.38 4.72
CA ASP A 90 21.66 -6.36 5.22
C ASP A 90 21.79 -5.73 6.61
N TYR A 91 20.83 -4.88 6.99
CA TYR A 91 20.82 -4.22 8.30
C TYR A 91 19.99 -5.00 9.33
N GLY A 92 18.88 -5.61 8.91
CA GLY A 92 18.03 -6.40 9.79
C GLY A 92 17.20 -5.60 10.80
N ASP A 93 17.08 -4.29 10.62
CA ASP A 93 16.25 -3.42 11.46
C ASP A 93 15.78 -2.20 10.63
N HIS A 94 15.02 -1.28 11.23
CA HIS A 94 14.46 -0.14 10.54
C HIS A 94 15.53 0.90 10.21
N THR A 95 15.41 1.47 9.02
CA THR A 95 16.27 2.54 8.53
C THR A 95 15.45 3.66 7.89
N ALA A 96 16.11 4.75 7.50
CA ALA A 96 15.46 6.01 7.11
C ALA A 96 15.51 6.30 5.60
N GLU A 97 15.86 5.32 4.76
CA GLU A 97 15.76 5.44 3.32
C GLU A 97 14.30 5.67 2.91
N PRO A 98 14.07 6.48 1.86
CA PRO A 98 12.72 6.70 1.35
C PRO A 98 12.09 5.40 0.86
N VAL A 99 10.81 5.23 1.14
CA VAL A 99 9.98 4.12 0.67
C VAL A 99 9.30 4.47 -0.66
N PRO A 100 9.10 3.49 -1.57
CA PRO A 100 8.35 3.71 -2.78
C PRO A 100 6.86 3.89 -2.46
N ILE A 101 6.20 4.82 -3.16
CA ILE A 101 4.75 5.03 -3.10
C ILE A 101 4.17 5.12 -4.51
N LEU A 102 2.96 4.59 -4.68
CA LEU A 102 2.14 4.81 -5.86
C LEU A 102 0.75 5.31 -5.46
N TYR A 103 0.12 6.05 -6.37
CA TYR A 103 -1.31 6.36 -6.34
C TYR A 103 -1.93 5.86 -7.65
N VAL A 104 -3.11 5.27 -7.56
CA VAL A 104 -3.92 4.87 -8.71
C VAL A 104 -5.38 5.21 -8.45
N GLY A 105 -6.11 5.55 -9.51
CA GLY A 105 -7.52 5.92 -9.46
C GLY A 105 -7.84 7.13 -10.35
N PRO A 106 -9.10 7.58 -10.34
CA PRO A 106 -9.53 8.75 -11.10
C PRO A 106 -8.71 10.01 -10.82
N ASN A 107 -8.54 10.89 -11.81
CA ASN A 107 -7.81 12.17 -11.70
C ASN A 107 -6.31 12.09 -11.37
N VAL A 108 -5.75 10.90 -11.14
CA VAL A 108 -4.30 10.72 -10.97
C VAL A 108 -3.61 11.05 -12.30
N ARG A 109 -2.64 11.97 -12.25
CA ARG A 109 -1.80 12.31 -13.40
C ARG A 109 -0.66 11.30 -13.47
N THR A 110 -0.76 10.35 -14.40
CA THR A 110 0.25 9.30 -14.57
C THR A 110 1.57 9.86 -15.09
N ASP A 111 2.67 9.27 -14.65
CA ASP A 111 4.01 9.52 -15.18
C ASP A 111 4.42 8.38 -16.13
N ALA A 112 5.72 8.24 -16.41
CA ALA A 112 6.25 7.20 -17.29
C ALA A 112 6.63 5.90 -16.59
N ALA A 113 6.39 5.76 -15.28
CA ALA A 113 6.75 4.55 -14.54
C ALA A 113 5.86 3.37 -14.95
N THR A 114 6.48 2.23 -15.25
CA THR A 114 5.81 0.98 -15.66
C THR A 114 6.02 -0.15 -14.66
N GLU A 115 6.73 0.10 -13.57
CA GLU A 115 7.09 -0.87 -12.54
C GLU A 115 7.07 -0.19 -11.16
N PHE A 116 6.85 -0.99 -10.10
CA PHE A 116 6.91 -0.49 -8.73
C PHE A 116 8.16 -1.02 -8.02
N GLY A 117 8.94 -0.10 -7.46
CA GLY A 117 10.18 -0.39 -6.75
C GLY A 117 10.98 0.88 -6.50
N GLU A 118 12.03 0.79 -5.69
CA GLU A 118 12.80 1.93 -5.20
C GLU A 118 13.39 2.77 -6.34
N ARG A 119 13.93 2.12 -7.38
CA ARG A 119 14.54 2.81 -8.53
C ARG A 119 13.51 3.51 -9.43
N ALA A 120 12.35 2.90 -9.62
CA ALA A 120 11.27 3.50 -10.39
C ALA A 120 10.66 4.68 -9.64
N ALA A 121 10.40 4.54 -8.34
CA ALA A 121 9.92 5.61 -7.48
C ALA A 121 10.89 6.80 -7.45
N GLY A 122 12.20 6.56 -7.46
CA GLY A 122 13.22 7.62 -7.56
C GLY A 122 13.16 8.46 -8.84
N ARG A 123 12.46 7.99 -9.88
CA ARG A 123 12.23 8.70 -11.15
C ARG A 123 10.77 9.10 -11.36
N GLY A 124 9.90 8.78 -10.41
CA GLY A 124 8.46 9.05 -10.49
C GLY A 124 8.15 10.54 -10.43
N GLY A 125 7.03 10.94 -11.01
CA GLY A 125 6.57 12.32 -11.12
C GLY A 125 6.23 12.99 -9.79
N LEU A 126 6.07 12.21 -8.71
CA LEU A 126 5.92 12.73 -7.34
C LEU A 126 7.21 13.33 -6.79
N GLY A 127 8.38 12.93 -7.31
CA GLY A 127 9.67 13.29 -6.74
C GLY A 127 9.86 12.78 -5.31
N ARG A 128 10.68 13.50 -4.52
CA ARG A 128 10.92 13.19 -3.10
C ARG A 128 10.17 14.18 -2.21
N TRP A 129 9.42 13.65 -1.24
CA TRP A 129 8.52 14.43 -0.40
C TRP A 129 8.38 13.80 1.00
N SER A 130 7.54 14.38 1.87
CA SER A 130 7.52 14.07 3.31
C SER A 130 6.85 12.75 3.74
N GLY A 131 6.28 11.99 2.80
CA GLY A 131 5.60 10.72 3.10
C GLY A 131 4.18 10.84 3.68
N ARG A 132 3.63 12.05 3.81
CA ARG A 132 2.23 12.28 4.23
C ARG A 132 1.22 11.85 3.15
N ALA A 133 0.96 10.55 3.02
CA ALA A 133 0.21 10.00 1.89
C ALA A 133 -1.25 10.44 1.78
N LEU A 134 -1.90 10.66 2.92
CA LEU A 134 -3.34 10.93 2.98
C LEU A 134 -3.75 12.27 2.36
N PRO A 135 -3.08 13.41 2.61
CA PRO A 135 -3.40 14.66 1.91
C PRO A 135 -3.48 14.54 0.38
N ILE A 136 -2.55 13.81 -0.25
CA ILE A 136 -2.54 13.62 -1.71
C ILE A 136 -3.72 12.71 -2.12
N LEU A 137 -3.92 11.60 -1.42
CA LEU A 137 -5.05 10.69 -1.69
C LEU A 137 -6.39 11.41 -1.56
N PHE A 138 -6.62 12.14 -0.46
CA PHE A 138 -7.84 12.89 -0.21
C PHE A 138 -8.07 14.01 -1.22
N ASN A 139 -7.00 14.62 -1.73
CA ASN A 139 -7.11 15.57 -2.83
C ASN A 139 -7.62 14.90 -4.11
N TYR A 140 -7.12 13.70 -4.48
CA TYR A 140 -7.65 12.97 -5.64
C TYR A 140 -9.11 12.54 -5.48
N ASN A 141 -9.56 12.35 -4.23
CA ASN A 141 -10.95 12.03 -3.88
C ASN A 141 -11.86 13.27 -3.71
N ASN A 142 -11.36 14.49 -3.94
CA ASN A 142 -12.08 15.75 -3.69
C ASN A 142 -12.54 15.95 -2.22
N TRP A 143 -11.83 15.34 -1.26
CA TRP A 143 -12.14 15.47 0.18
C TRP A 143 -11.30 16.54 0.87
N ALA A 144 -10.20 16.97 0.25
CA ALA A 144 -9.36 18.01 0.82
C ALA A 144 -10.05 19.38 0.73
N PRO A 145 -10.36 20.04 1.86
CA PRO A 145 -10.94 21.38 1.82
C PRO A 145 -9.90 22.38 1.33
N LYS A 146 -10.35 23.39 0.58
CA LYS A 146 -9.53 24.55 0.27
C LYS A 146 -9.24 25.33 1.55
N PHE A 147 -7.99 25.73 1.73
CA PHE A 147 -7.62 26.72 2.74
C PHE A 147 -7.53 28.11 2.09
N GLY A 148 -8.39 29.04 2.49
CA GLY A 148 -8.47 30.39 1.92
C GLY A 148 -9.53 30.55 0.82
N SER A 149 -9.25 31.37 -0.20
CA SER A 149 -10.17 31.81 -1.27
C SER A 149 -10.02 31.07 -2.59
#